data_AF-A0AAD3XTM8-F1
#
_entry.id   AF-A0AAD3XTM8-F1
#
_cell.length_a   1.000
_cell.length_b   1.000
_cell.length_c   1.000
_cell.angle_alpha   90.00
_cell.angle_beta   90.00
_cell.angle_gamma   90.00
#
_symmetry.space_group_name_H-M   'P 1'
#
loop_
_entity.id
_entity.type
_entity.pdbx_description
1 polymer ?
#
loop_
_entity_poly.entity_id
_entity_poly.type
_entity_poly.pdbx_seq_one_letter_code
_entity_poly.pdbx_strand_id
1 'polypeptide(L)'
;MMRVFNDIACHVDQGNGKRKGREVIESRTDSHFCAFAVYLQPWQGGVFEFLDLRKNHGKEEQFARDTLYALLVTDLFMKMV
;
A
#
# COMPACT_ATOMS: atom_id res chain seq x y z
N MET A 1 -1.02 -6.52 -10.09
CA MET A 1 -2.32 -6.12 -9.51
C MET A 1 -2.21 -4.94 -8.54
N MET A 2 -1.38 -4.99 -7.50
CA MET A 2 -1.30 -3.91 -6.47
C MET A 2 -0.98 -2.51 -7.01
N ARG A 3 -0.23 -2.43 -8.11
CA ARG A 3 0.09 -1.17 -8.80
C ARG A 3 -1.15 -0.43 -9.30
N VAL A 4 -2.11 -1.17 -9.85
CA VAL A 4 -3.38 -0.59 -10.35
C VAL A 4 -4.17 0.02 -9.19
N PHE A 5 -4.20 -0.63 -8.02
CA PHE A 5 -4.82 -0.06 -6.82
C PHE A 5 -4.07 1.18 -6.32
N ASN A 6 -2.74 1.20 -6.41
CA ASN A 6 -1.95 2.38 -6.09
C ASN A 6 -2.27 3.55 -7.01
N ASP A 7 -2.35 3.31 -8.32
CA ASP A 7 -2.66 4.34 -9.31
C ASP A 7 -4.08 4.91 -9.11
N ILE A 8 -5.05 4.06 -8.78
CA ILE A 8 -6.42 4.48 -8.42
C ILE A 8 -6.41 5.31 -7.15
N ALA A 9 -5.66 4.91 -6.11
CA ALA A 9 -5.54 5.66 -4.86
C ALA A 9 -4.91 7.05 -5.07
N CYS A 10 -3.97 7.17 -6.02
CA CYS A 10 -3.39 8.46 -6.39
C CYS A 10 -4.36 9.33 -7.19
N HIS A 11 -5.19 8.72 -8.04
CA HIS A 11 -6.04 9.43 -8.98
C HIS A 11 -7.38 9.90 -8.39
N VAL A 12 -7.95 9.16 -7.44
CA VAL A 12 -9.27 9.44 -6.86
C VAL A 12 -9.15 10.32 -5.61
N ASP A 13 -9.89 11.44 -5.60
CA ASP A 13 -10.10 12.33 -4.44
C ASP A 13 -11.51 12.09 -3.88
N GLN A 14 -11.68 12.14 -2.55
CA GLN A 14 -12.98 12.08 -1.87
C GLN A 14 -13.89 13.29 -2.19
N GLY A 15 -13.38 14.26 -2.96
CA GLY A 15 -14.11 15.45 -3.40
C GLY A 15 -14.01 16.58 -2.39
N ASN A 16 -14.12 17.81 -2.89
CA ASN A 16 -14.00 19.04 -2.12
C ASN A 16 -12.61 19.26 -1.49
N GLY A 17 -11.56 18.60 -2.01
CA GLY A 17 -10.18 18.78 -1.58
C GLY A 17 -9.87 18.39 -0.13
N LYS A 18 -10.82 17.74 0.57
CA LYS A 18 -10.69 17.37 1.99
C LYS A 18 -9.80 16.14 2.20
N ARG A 19 -9.78 15.23 1.22
CA ARG A 19 -8.85 14.10 1.14
C ARG A 19 -8.47 13.88 -0.31
N LYS A 20 -7.56 14.73 -0.78
CA LYS A 20 -6.92 14.56 -2.08
C LYS A 20 -6.26 13.18 -2.13
N GLY A 21 -6.26 12.55 -3.30
CA GLY A 21 -5.25 11.55 -3.63
C GLY A 21 -3.87 12.21 -3.67
N ARG A 22 -2.94 11.72 -4.50
CA ARG A 22 -1.68 12.43 -4.71
C ARG A 22 -1.92 13.58 -5.71
N GLU A 23 -2.51 14.69 -5.26
CA GLU A 23 -2.33 15.93 -6.00
C GLU A 23 -0.82 16.20 -6.05
N VAL A 24 -0.30 16.60 -7.21
CA VAL A 24 1.13 16.86 -7.45
C VAL A 24 1.55 18.07 -6.61
N ILE A 25 1.74 17.83 -5.31
CA ILE A 25 2.37 18.75 -4.40
C ILE A 25 3.83 18.32 -4.36
N GLU A 26 4.71 19.13 -4.95
CA GLU A 26 6.15 18.90 -5.01
C GLU A 26 6.79 18.69 -3.62
N SER A 27 6.11 19.12 -2.56
CA SER A 27 6.46 18.77 -1.17
C SER A 27 5.83 17.44 -0.77
N ARG A 28 6.66 16.40 -0.83
CA ARG A 28 6.45 15.00 -0.43
C ARG A 28 6.06 14.78 1.05
N THR A 29 5.57 15.80 1.75
CA THR A 29 5.36 15.83 3.21
C THR A 29 3.89 15.83 3.63
N ASP A 30 2.95 16.15 2.74
CA ASP A 30 1.54 16.23 3.12
C ASP A 30 0.80 14.94 2.76
N SER A 31 0.84 14.02 3.72
CA SER A 31 0.19 12.71 3.71
C SER A 31 -1.34 12.79 3.72
N HIS A 32 -1.95 13.31 2.65
CA HIS A 32 -3.37 13.13 2.40
C HIS A 32 -3.57 11.79 1.70
N PHE A 33 -3.88 10.79 2.51
CA PHE A 33 -4.08 9.42 2.06
C PHE A 33 -5.56 9.21 1.72
N CYS A 34 -5.87 9.05 0.43
CA CYS A 34 -6.94 8.16 0.02
C CYS A 34 -6.40 6.72 0.07
N ALA A 35 -6.08 6.23 1.27
CA ALA A 35 -5.37 4.97 1.44
C ALA A 35 -6.34 3.79 1.45
N PHE A 36 -6.26 2.96 0.41
CA PHE A 36 -6.69 1.58 0.54
C PHE A 36 -5.81 0.88 1.59
N ALA A 37 -6.44 0.06 2.43
CA ALA A 37 -5.74 -0.89 3.29
C ALA A 37 -5.93 -2.29 2.74
N VAL A 38 -4.83 -2.96 2.41
CA VAL A 38 -4.83 -4.31 1.86
C VAL A 38 -4.34 -5.27 2.92
N TYR A 39 -5.13 -6.32 3.13
CA TYR A 39 -4.83 -7.38 4.09
C TYR A 39 -4.45 -8.66 3.35
N LEU A 40 -3.37 -9.30 3.78
CA LEU A 40 -2.92 -10.58 3.27
C LEU A 40 -2.65 -11.57 4.41
N GLN A 41 -3.03 -12.84 4.21
CA GLN A 41 -2.67 -13.90 5.14
C GLN A 41 -1.22 -14.35 4.90
N PRO A 42 -0.42 -14.64 5.94
CA PRO A 42 1.01 -14.87 5.80
C PRO A 42 1.39 -16.17 5.07
N TRP A 43 0.46 -17.11 4.89
CA TRP A 43 0.70 -18.37 4.18
C TRP A 43 0.43 -18.31 2.66
N GLN A 44 -0.04 -17.17 2.15
CA GLN A 44 -0.33 -17.01 0.72
C GLN A 44 0.98 -16.94 -0.08
N GLY A 45 1.00 -17.56 -1.28
CA GLY A 45 2.19 -17.78 -2.12
C GLY A 45 2.87 -16.55 -2.74
N GLY A 46 2.72 -15.37 -2.14
CA GLY A 46 3.34 -14.11 -2.58
C GLY A 46 3.54 -13.12 -1.42
N VAL A 47 3.68 -13.62 -0.19
CA VAL A 47 3.78 -12.79 1.02
C VAL A 47 5.07 -11.95 1.04
N PHE A 48 6.17 -12.46 0.48
CA PHE A 48 7.44 -11.73 0.46
C PHE A 48 7.40 -10.57 -0.51
N GLU A 49 6.85 -10.77 -1.71
CA GLU A 49 6.63 -9.71 -2.69
C GLU A 49 5.68 -8.65 -2.13
N PHE A 50 4.65 -9.07 -1.38
CA PHE A 50 3.73 -8.16 -0.71
C PHE A 50 4.40 -7.27 0.34
N LEU A 51 5.32 -7.82 1.15
CA LEU A 51 6.11 -7.06 2.13
C LEU A 51 7.07 -6.08 1.47
N ASP A 52 7.54 -6.39 0.26
CA ASP A 52 8.50 -5.57 -0.46
C ASP A 52 7.87 -4.32 -1.11
N LEU A 53 6.55 -4.29 -1.29
CA LEU A 53 5.81 -3.19 -1.94
C LEU A 53 5.97 -1.82 -1.25
N ARG A 54 6.29 -1.81 0.06
CA ARG A 54 6.48 -0.58 0.86
C ARG A 54 7.96 -0.23 1.08
N LYS A 55 8.92 -1.00 0.57
CA LYS A 55 10.36 -0.70 0.74
C LYS A 55 10.75 0.62 0.03
N ASN A 56 11.74 1.30 0.59
CA ASN A 56 12.26 2.57 0.07
C ASN A 56 13.27 2.41 -1.08
N HIS A 57 13.93 1.24 -1.17
CA HIS A 57 15.01 0.95 -2.12
C HIS A 57 14.61 -0.16 -3.09
N GLY A 58 15.05 -0.06 -4.35
CA GLY A 58 14.82 -1.03 -5.43
C GLY A 58 14.20 -0.38 -6.68
N LYS A 59 13.68 -1.18 -7.61
CA LYS A 59 13.09 -0.67 -8.87
C LYS A 59 11.71 -0.08 -8.60
N GLU A 60 11.47 1.15 -9.07
CA GLU A 60 10.22 1.88 -8.84
C GLU A 60 8.97 1.11 -9.32
N GLU A 61 9.15 0.24 -10.30
CA GLU A 61 8.10 -0.60 -10.85
C GLU A 61 7.53 -1.66 -9.90
N GLN A 62 8.24 -1.94 -8.83
CA GLN A 62 7.90 -2.95 -7.85
C GLN A 62 7.22 -2.36 -6.61
N PHE A 63 7.01 -1.05 -6.54
CA PHE A 63 6.44 -0.39 -5.36
C PHE A 63 5.00 0.09 -5.56
N ALA A 64 4.27 0.13 -4.46
CA ALA A 64 2.93 0.70 -4.36
C ALA A 64 2.80 1.36 -2.97
N ARG A 65 3.45 2.52 -2.82
CA ARG A 65 3.69 3.17 -1.50
C ARG A 65 2.51 3.96 -0.96
N ASP A 66 1.56 4.30 -1.82
CA ASP A 66 0.38 5.08 -1.46
C ASP A 66 -0.76 4.18 -0.91
N THR A 67 -0.53 2.87 -0.92
CA THR A 67 -1.41 1.85 -0.31
C THR A 67 -0.88 1.41 1.06
N LEU A 68 -1.79 1.17 2.02
CA LEU A 68 -1.45 0.61 3.32
C LEU A 68 -1.51 -0.92 3.27
N TYR A 69 -0.53 -1.57 3.89
CA TYR A 69 -0.42 -3.03 3.93
C TYR A 69 -0.49 -3.55 5.36
N ALA A 70 -1.25 -4.63 5.54
CA ALA A 70 -1.40 -5.32 6.81
C ALA A 70 -1.39 -6.85 6.59
N LEU A 71 -0.91 -7.58 7.59
CA LEU A 71 -0.99 -9.04 7.61
C LEU A 71 -2.12 -9.48 8.53
N LEU A 72 -2.94 -10.40 8.05
CA LEU A 72 -3.91 -11.13 8.86
C LEU A 72 -3.24 -12.38 9.41
N VAL A 73 -2.59 -12.24 10.57
CA VAL A 73 -1.83 -13.32 11.19
C VAL A 73 -2.73 -14.22 12.00
N THR A 74 -2.65 -15.53 11.78
CA THR A 74 -3.39 -16.54 12.55
C THR A 74 -2.50 -17.18 13.62
N ASP A 75 -3.13 -17.73 14.65
CA ASP A 75 -2.45 -18.45 15.73
C ASP A 75 -1.57 -19.58 15.21
N LEU A 76 -1.99 -20.27 14.15
CA LEU A 76 -1.21 -21.36 13.56
C LEU A 76 0.12 -20.86 12.99
N PHE A 77 0.13 -19.68 12.35
CA PHE A 77 1.38 -19.06 11.90
C PHE A 77 2.29 -18.74 13.08
N MET A 78 1.75 -18.16 14.15
CA MET A 78 2.53 -17.82 15.35
C MET A 78 3.13 -19.04 16.06
N LYS A 79 2.46 -20.19 16.00
CA LYS A 79 2.93 -21.46 16.60
C LYS A 79 3.96 -22.21 15.76
N MET A 80 4.14 -21.83 14.49
CA MET A 80 5.12 -22.45 13.58
C MET A 80 6.39 -21.60 13.41
N VAL A 81 6.59 -20.60 14.27
CA VAL A 81 7.80 -19.77 14.37
C VAL A 81 8.86 -20.44 15.24
#